data_AF-A0A2T2NF06-F1
#
_entry.id   AF-A0A2T2NF06-F1
#
_cell.length_a   1.000
_cell.length_b   1.000
_cell.length_c   1.000
_cell.angle_alpha   90.00
_cell.angle_beta   90.00
_cell.angle_gamma   90.00
#
_symmetry.space_group_name_H-M   'P 1'
#
loop_
_entity.id
_entity.type
_entity.pdbx_description
1 polymer ?
#
loop_
_entity_poly.entity_id
_entity_poly.type
_entity_poly.pdbx_seq_one_letter_code
_entity_poly.pdbx_strand_id
1 'polypeptide(L)'
;MRFAALAIVASAGIAVAQTSSAAATTPTGSSSDCQAQNIVDACIEGYQSRIEDCSANDWICLCDVYNDVLTCYNNCPDSNERPPVQNQVTQYCNAAAPRDEIRVN
;
A
#
# COMPACT_ATOMS: atom_id res chain seq x y z
N MET A 1 -7.71 52.78 -8.19
CA MET A 1 -8.08 53.17 -6.81
C MET A 1 -9.34 52.43 -6.42
N ARG A 2 -9.25 51.60 -5.36
CA ARG A 2 -10.30 51.21 -4.41
C ARG A 2 -11.54 50.46 -4.93
N PHE A 3 -11.57 49.15 -4.67
CA PHE A 3 -12.73 48.53 -4.03
C PHE A 3 -12.24 47.68 -2.87
N ALA A 4 -12.63 48.08 -1.67
CA ALA A 4 -12.39 47.39 -0.41
C ALA A 4 -13.64 46.57 -0.08
N ALA A 5 -13.48 45.33 0.37
CA ALA A 5 -14.31 44.71 1.40
C ALA A 5 -13.70 43.37 1.82
N LEU A 6 -13.42 43.26 3.11
CA LEU A 6 -13.05 42.04 3.81
C LEU A 6 -14.25 41.09 3.97
N ALA A 7 -14.01 39.79 3.88
CA ALA A 7 -14.79 38.79 4.59
C ALA A 7 -13.84 37.68 5.09
N ILE A 8 -13.43 37.78 6.35
CA ILE A 8 -12.71 36.74 7.07
C ILE A 8 -13.79 35.75 7.56
N VAL A 9 -13.83 34.55 6.97
CA VAL A 9 -14.64 33.45 7.49
C VAL A 9 -13.75 32.61 8.40
N ALA A 10 -13.91 32.79 9.71
CA ALA A 10 -13.30 31.94 10.72
C ALA A 10 -14.08 30.61 10.79
N SER A 11 -13.61 29.59 10.08
CA SER A 11 -14.08 28.22 10.27
C SER A 11 -13.36 27.61 11.46
N ALA A 12 -14.01 27.62 12.63
CA ALA A 12 -13.62 26.79 13.76
C ALA A 12 -13.94 25.32 13.41
N GLY A 13 -12.98 24.62 12.80
CA GLY A 13 -13.02 23.18 12.65
C GLY A 13 -12.72 22.52 14.00
N ILE A 14 -13.74 21.93 14.61
CA ILE A 14 -13.61 21.01 15.73
C ILE A 14 -12.69 19.82 15.37
N ALA A 15 -11.77 19.51 16.27
CA ALA A 15 -10.88 18.36 16.15
C ALA A 15 -11.67 17.06 16.34
N VAL A 16 -11.48 16.11 15.42
CA VAL A 16 -11.61 14.67 15.72
C VAL A 16 -10.23 14.06 15.55
N ALA A 17 -9.49 13.96 16.66
CA ALA A 17 -8.37 13.03 16.74
C ALA A 17 -9.00 11.63 16.76
N GLN A 18 -9.15 11.03 15.58
CA GLN A 18 -9.48 9.62 15.47
C GLN A 18 -8.23 8.84 15.86
N THR A 19 -8.07 8.60 17.16
CA THR A 19 -7.23 7.51 17.65
C THR A 19 -7.93 6.24 17.23
N SER A 20 -7.68 5.81 15.99
CA SER A 20 -7.85 4.41 15.63
C SER A 20 -6.85 3.67 16.49
N SER A 21 -7.33 3.14 17.61
CA SER A 21 -6.68 2.01 18.27
C SER A 21 -6.73 0.86 17.27
N ALA A 22 -5.78 0.86 16.33
CA ALA A 22 -5.45 -0.34 15.60
C ALA A 22 -5.07 -1.35 16.68
N ALA A 23 -5.94 -2.34 16.87
CA ALA A 23 -5.53 -3.56 17.54
C ALA A 23 -4.30 -4.02 16.77
N ALA A 24 -3.13 -3.99 17.43
CA ALA A 24 -1.91 -4.51 16.86
C ALA A 24 -2.12 -6.00 16.59
N THR A 25 -2.52 -6.31 15.36
CA THR A 25 -2.34 -7.65 14.82
C THR A 25 -0.84 -7.84 14.74
N THR A 26 -0.34 -8.72 15.59
CA THR A 26 1.07 -9.12 15.63
C THR A 26 1.50 -9.49 14.21
N PRO A 27 2.49 -8.81 13.60
CA PRO A 27 3.02 -9.26 12.33
C PRO A 27 3.65 -10.64 12.57
N THR A 28 3.07 -11.67 11.97
CA THR A 28 3.69 -13.00 11.91
C THR A 28 4.70 -12.95 10.77
N GLY A 29 5.84 -12.34 11.05
CA GLY A 29 6.88 -12.06 10.05
C GLY A 29 8.20 -11.69 10.70
N SER A 30 8.55 -12.32 11.84
CA SER A 30 9.89 -12.19 12.41
C SER A 30 10.86 -13.06 11.61
N SER A 31 11.22 -12.65 10.39
CA SER A 31 12.35 -13.23 9.67
C SER A 31 13.62 -12.72 10.36
N SER A 32 14.28 -13.62 11.10
CA SER A 32 15.48 -13.33 11.92
C SER A 32 16.67 -12.74 11.14
N ASP A 33 16.58 -12.68 9.81
CA ASP A 33 17.65 -12.25 8.91
C ASP A 33 17.47 -10.80 8.39
N CYS A 34 16.31 -10.16 8.66
CA CYS A 34 16.00 -8.80 8.20
C CYS A 34 16.18 -7.77 9.33
N GLN A 35 17.34 -7.10 9.38
CA GLN A 35 17.60 -6.03 10.37
C GLN A 35 16.67 -4.81 10.23
N ALA A 36 16.00 -4.67 9.09
CA ALA A 36 15.08 -3.59 8.77
C ALA A 36 13.62 -4.06 8.75
N GLN A 37 13.25 -5.09 9.52
CA GLN A 37 11.89 -5.64 9.50
C GLN A 37 10.84 -4.59 9.79
N ASN A 38 11.10 -3.65 10.71
CA ASN A 38 10.19 -2.54 10.99
C ASN A 38 9.94 -1.62 9.79
N ILE A 39 10.91 -1.49 8.87
CA ILE A 39 10.76 -0.70 7.63
C ILE A 39 9.92 -1.48 6.63
N VAL A 40 10.16 -2.79 6.49
CA VAL A 40 9.39 -3.67 5.61
C VAL A 40 7.93 -3.73 6.06
N ASP A 41 7.68 -3.95 7.36
CA ASP A 41 6.33 -4.04 7.92
C ASP A 41 5.55 -2.74 7.70
N ALA A 42 6.16 -1.58 8.02
CA ALA A 42 5.53 -0.29 7.80
C ALA A 42 5.25 -0.02 6.31
N CYS A 43 6.13 -0.48 5.42
CA CYS A 43 5.92 -0.38 3.98
C CYS A 43 4.73 -1.24 3.53
N ILE A 44 4.65 -2.49 3.98
CA ILE A 44 3.54 -3.40 3.68
C ILE A 44 2.22 -2.85 4.24
N GLU A 45 2.23 -2.35 5.47
CA GLU A 45 1.05 -1.74 6.11
C GLU A 45 0.54 -0.55 5.30
N GLY A 46 1.44 0.27 4.74
CA GLY A 46 1.09 1.38 3.84
C GLY A 46 0.38 0.95 2.55
N TYR A 47 0.50 -0.32 2.14
CA TYR A 47 -0.18 -0.86 0.97
C TYR A 47 -1.44 -1.67 1.29
N GLN A 48 -1.73 -2.00 2.56
CA GLN A 48 -2.87 -2.84 2.92
C GLN A 48 -4.19 -2.28 2.40
N SER A 49 -4.46 -0.98 2.59
CA SER A 49 -5.70 -0.37 2.08
C SER A 49 -5.82 -0.47 0.55
N ARG A 50 -4.71 -0.38 -0.18
CA ARG A 50 -4.72 -0.56 -1.65
C ARG A 50 -4.96 -2.02 -2.04
N ILE A 51 -4.45 -2.97 -1.27
CA ILE A 51 -4.73 -4.41 -1.47
C ILE A 51 -6.21 -4.69 -1.23
N GLU A 52 -6.80 -4.12 -0.18
CA GLU A 52 -8.22 -4.29 0.16
C GLU A 52 -9.15 -3.60 -0.84
N ASP A 53 -8.74 -2.47 -1.41
CA ASP A 53 -9.47 -1.77 -2.48
C ASP A 53 -9.46 -2.55 -3.81
N CYS A 54 -8.45 -3.40 -4.05
CA CYS A 54 -8.44 -4.28 -5.20
C CYS A 54 -9.53 -5.34 -5.07
N SER A 55 -10.41 -5.43 -6.08
CA SER A 55 -11.32 -6.57 -6.17
C SER A 55 -10.51 -7.88 -6.32
N ALA A 56 -11.01 -8.97 -5.75
CA ALA A 56 -10.31 -10.27 -5.73
C ALA A 56 -9.94 -10.83 -7.13
N ASN A 57 -10.58 -10.33 -8.19
CA ASN A 57 -10.34 -10.72 -9.58
C ASN A 57 -9.78 -9.58 -10.44
N ASP A 58 -9.47 -8.43 -9.82
CA ASP A 58 -8.80 -7.32 -10.49
C ASP A 58 -7.30 -7.59 -10.54
N TRP A 59 -6.92 -8.46 -11.46
CA TRP A 59 -5.55 -8.92 -11.61
C TRP A 59 -4.57 -7.81 -11.93
N ILE A 60 -5.04 -6.74 -12.60
CA ILE A 60 -4.20 -5.56 -12.89
C ILE A 60 -3.92 -4.81 -11.57
N CYS A 61 -4.95 -4.50 -10.80
CA CYS A 61 -4.79 -3.86 -9.48
C CYS A 61 -3.90 -4.68 -8.55
N LEU A 62 -4.15 -6.00 -8.47
CA LEU A 62 -3.37 -6.93 -7.65
C LEU A 62 -1.92 -7.01 -8.13
N CYS A 63 -1.67 -7.07 -9.44
CA CYS A 63 -0.32 -7.04 -10.00
C CYS A 63 0.41 -5.75 -9.61
N ASP A 64 -0.23 -4.58 -9.77
CA ASP A 64 0.36 -3.28 -9.46
C ASP A 64 0.72 -3.16 -7.98
N VAL A 65 -0.24 -3.42 -7.08
CA VAL A 65 -0.01 -3.26 -5.63
C VAL A 65 0.98 -4.29 -5.09
N TYR A 66 0.99 -5.53 -5.59
CA TYR A 66 1.98 -6.52 -5.13
C TYR A 66 3.38 -6.27 -5.69
N ASN A 67 3.52 -5.62 -6.86
CA ASN A 67 4.83 -5.12 -7.30
C ASN A 67 5.35 -4.07 -6.32
N ASP A 68 4.49 -3.14 -5.89
CA ASP A 68 4.85 -2.14 -4.88
C ASP A 68 5.25 -2.80 -3.54
N VAL A 69 4.49 -3.80 -3.08
CA VAL A 69 4.83 -4.59 -1.89
C VAL A 69 6.16 -5.32 -2.04
N LEU A 70 6.44 -5.90 -3.22
CA LEU A 70 7.72 -6.55 -3.48
C LEU A 70 8.89 -5.56 -3.36
N THR A 71 8.70 -4.29 -3.72
CA THR A 71 9.74 -3.27 -3.53
C THR A 71 10.05 -2.99 -2.06
N CYS A 72 9.11 -3.22 -1.14
CA CYS A 72 9.37 -3.09 0.31
C CYS A 72 10.54 -3.98 0.75
N TYR A 73 10.62 -5.19 0.18
CA TYR A 73 11.67 -6.16 0.45
C TYR A 73 13.04 -5.77 -0.14
N ASN A 74 13.17 -4.66 -0.88
CA ASN A 74 14.48 -4.12 -1.23
C ASN A 74 15.26 -3.67 0.02
N ASN A 75 14.55 -3.33 1.11
CA ASN A 75 15.16 -3.03 2.40
C ASN A 75 15.64 -4.30 3.13
N CYS A 76 15.14 -5.48 2.74
CA CYS A 76 15.52 -6.77 3.30
C CYS A 76 15.58 -7.86 2.22
N PRO A 77 16.67 -7.88 1.44
CA PRO A 77 16.78 -8.78 0.31
C PRO A 77 16.87 -10.26 0.70
N ASP A 78 17.32 -10.56 1.92
CA ASP A 78 17.48 -11.91 2.46
C ASP A 78 16.25 -12.40 3.22
N SER A 79 15.16 -11.62 3.28
CA SER A 79 13.91 -12.05 3.93
C SER A 79 13.34 -13.31 3.26
N ASN A 80 12.98 -14.29 4.08
CA ASN A 80 12.30 -15.51 3.64
C ASN A 80 10.90 -15.25 3.06
N GLU A 81 10.34 -14.07 3.28
CA GLU A 81 9.01 -13.67 2.81
C GLU A 81 9.06 -13.04 1.40
N ARG A 82 10.26 -12.64 0.93
CA ARG A 82 10.40 -12.08 -0.41
C ARG A 82 10.06 -13.09 -1.53
N PRO A 83 10.56 -14.35 -1.52
CA PRO A 83 10.23 -15.33 -2.56
C PRO A 83 8.73 -15.62 -2.74
N PRO A 84 7.91 -15.83 -1.68
CA PRO A 84 6.48 -16.04 -1.86
C PRO A 84 5.76 -14.78 -2.38
N VAL A 85 6.15 -13.57 -1.97
CA VAL A 85 5.60 -12.31 -2.51
C VAL A 85 5.95 -12.17 -4.00
N GLN A 86 7.19 -12.47 -4.39
CA GLN A 86 7.59 -12.51 -5.80
C GLN A 86 6.76 -13.51 -6.61
N ASN A 87 6.42 -14.67 -6.03
CA ASN A 87 5.53 -15.63 -6.69
C ASN A 87 4.14 -15.05 -6.88
N GLN A 88 3.56 -14.38 -5.88
CA GLN A 88 2.27 -13.71 -5.99
C GLN A 88 2.25 -12.66 -7.10
N VAL A 89 3.28 -11.81 -7.19
CA VAL A 89 3.46 -10.86 -8.29
C VAL A 89 3.39 -11.57 -9.64
N THR A 90 4.20 -12.62 -9.82
CA THR A 90 4.22 -13.40 -11.07
C THR A 90 2.83 -13.96 -11.40
N GLN A 91 2.13 -14.53 -10.42
CA GLN A 91 0.80 -15.11 -10.64
C GLN A 91 -0.24 -14.05 -11.02
N TYR A 92 -0.30 -12.92 -10.31
CA TYR A 92 -1.25 -11.84 -10.59
C TYR A 92 -0.96 -11.16 -11.91
N CYS A 93 0.30 -10.85 -12.20
CA CYS A 93 0.69 -10.19 -13.45
C CYS A 93 0.50 -11.11 -14.67
N ASN A 94 0.74 -12.41 -14.55
CA ASN A 94 0.42 -13.36 -15.62
C ASN A 94 -1.09 -13.45 -15.87
N ALA A 95 -1.91 -13.35 -14.82
CA ALA A 95 -3.37 -13.30 -14.95
C ALA A 95 -3.87 -11.95 -15.52
N ALA A 96 -3.10 -10.88 -15.32
CA ALA A 96 -3.37 -9.53 -15.84
C ALA A 96 -2.96 -9.36 -17.31
N ALA A 97 -1.89 -10.01 -17.76
CA ALA A 97 -1.32 -9.87 -19.10
C ALA A 97 -2.34 -9.87 -20.26
N PRO A 98 -3.30 -10.81 -20.35
CA PRO A 98 -4.32 -10.77 -21.42
C PRO A 98 -5.31 -9.59 -21.32
N ARG A 99 -5.39 -8.93 -20.16
CA ARG A 99 -6.26 -7.76 -19.91
C ARG A 99 -5.52 -6.43 -20.07
N ASP A 100 -4.21 -6.41 -19.88
CA ASP A 100 -3.39 -5.22 -20.17
C ASP A 100 -3.36 -4.90 -21.67
N GLU A 101 -3.42 -5.92 -22.53
CA GLU A 101 -3.53 -5.74 -23.98
C GLU A 101 -4.86 -5.05 -24.40
N ILE A 102 -5.91 -5.16 -23.57
CA ILE A 102 -7.20 -4.48 -23.78
C ILE A 102 -7.15 -3.02 -23.31
N ARG A 103 -6.30 -2.68 -22.33
CA ARG A 103 -6.20 -1.31 -21.77
C ARG A 103 -5.45 -0.34 -22.70
N VAL A 104 -4.65 -0.86 -23.65
CA VAL A 104 -3.88 -0.06 -24.62
C VAL A 104 -4.61 0.23 -25.94
N ASN A 105 -5.86 -0.21 -26.09
CA ASN A 105 -6.69 0.00 -27.28
C ASN A 105 -8.00 0.72 -26.96
#